data_AF-A0A920LI73-F1
#
_entry.id   AF-A0A920LI73-F1
#
_cell.length_a   1.000
_cell.length_b   1.000
_cell.length_c   1.000
_cell.angle_alpha   90.00
_cell.angle_beta   90.00
_cell.angle_gamma   90.00
#
_symmetry.space_group_name_H-M   'P 1'
#
loop_
_entity.id
_entity.type
_entity.pdbx_description
1 polymer ?
#
loop_
_entity_poly.entity_id
_entity_poly.type
_entity_poly.pdbx_seq_one_letter_code
_entity_poly.pdbx_strand_id
1 'polypeptide(L)'
;MRELWQTGYMHNRVRMIVGSFLVKNLLLHWHEGEEWFWDCLIDADLASNSASWQWVAGSGADAAPYFKFLILLVRVLSLIRGNIPRNFYELKDLPIKYLYSPWEAQKMF
;
A
#
# COMPACT_ATOMS: atom_id res chain seq x y z
N MET A 1 -1.32 3.99 -4.96
CA MET A 1 -1.37 5.46 -5.12
C MET A 1 -2.14 5.89 -6.35
N ARG A 2 -1.88 5.34 -7.55
CA ARG A 2 -2.64 5.69 -8.77
C ARG A 2 -4.14 5.44 -8.66
N GLU A 3 -4.54 4.27 -8.15
CA GLU A 3 -5.95 3.92 -7.92
C GLU A 3 -6.64 4.99 -7.05
N LEU A 4 -6.08 5.28 -5.87
CA LEU A 4 -6.55 6.34 -4.98
C LEU A 4 -6.72 7.69 -5.69
N TRP A 5 -5.70 8.13 -6.43
CA TRP A 5 -5.74 9.41 -7.12
C TRP A 5 -6.79 9.47 -8.25
N GLN A 6 -7.01 8.35 -8.95
CA GLN A 6 -7.91 8.30 -10.11
C GLN A 6 -9.37 8.05 -9.74
N THR A 7 -9.62 7.28 -8.68
CA THR A 7 -10.98 6.84 -8.33
C THR A 7 -11.49 7.41 -7.01
N GLY A 8 -10.61 8.02 -6.20
CA GLY A 8 -10.92 8.44 -4.84
C GLY A 8 -11.14 7.26 -3.87
N TYR A 9 -10.84 6.04 -4.28
CA TYR A 9 -11.02 4.84 -3.47
C TYR A 9 -9.77 3.98 -3.45
N MET A 10 -9.53 3.31 -2.33
CA MET A 10 -8.48 2.31 -2.21
C MET A 10 -8.93 1.23 -1.23
N HIS A 11 -8.80 -0.04 -1.60
CA HIS A 11 -9.17 -1.12 -0.68
C HIS A 11 -8.38 -1.04 0.64
N ASN A 12 -9.03 -1.24 1.78
CA ASN A 12 -8.44 -1.05 3.12
C ASN A 12 -7.10 -1.79 3.29
N ARG A 13 -6.98 -3.02 2.79
CA ARG A 13 -5.73 -3.79 2.85
C ARG A 13 -4.57 -3.10 2.12
N VAL A 14 -4.86 -2.43 1.01
CA VAL A 14 -3.87 -1.67 0.23
C VAL A 14 -3.52 -0.38 0.96
N ARG A 15 -4.50 0.29 1.61
CA ARG A 15 -4.23 1.46 2.48
C ARG A 15 -3.22 1.13 3.57
N MET A 16 -3.40 0.00 4.27
CA MET A 16 -2.46 -0.46 5.31
C MET A 16 -1.05 -0.70 4.78
N ILE A 17 -0.93 -1.30 3.58
CA ILE A 17 0.35 -1.55 2.93
C ILE A 17 1.05 -0.24 2.58
N VAL A 18 0.32 0.68 1.95
CA VAL A 18 0.83 2.01 1.59
C VAL A 18 1.28 2.75 2.84
N GLY A 19 0.46 2.78 3.90
CA GLY A 19 0.83 3.40 5.16
C GLY A 19 2.11 2.79 5.75
N SER A 20 2.24 1.45 5.75
CA SER A 20 3.44 0.80 6.26
C SER A 20 4.68 1.17 5.45
N PHE A 21 4.55 1.29 4.13
CA PHE A 21 5.65 1.73 3.27
C PHE A 21 6.05 3.18 3.57
N LEU A 22 5.09 4.10 3.64
CA LEU A 22 5.36 5.51 3.92
C LEU A 22 5.98 5.72 5.31
N VAL A 23 5.40 5.13 6.35
CA VAL A 23 5.85 5.36 7.73
C VAL A 23 7.12 4.57 8.06
N LYS A 24 7.23 3.31 7.62
CA LYS A 24 8.31 2.41 8.08
C LYS A 24 9.46 2.30 7.10
N ASN A 25 9.20 2.37 5.79
CA ASN A 25 10.25 2.30 4.77
C ASN A 25 10.78 3.68 4.39
N LEU A 26 9.91 4.68 4.28
CA LEU A 26 10.31 6.05 3.95
C LEU A 26 10.50 6.95 5.18
N LEU A 27 10.14 6.47 6.37
CA LEU A 27 10.26 7.20 7.64
C LEU A 27 9.49 8.53 7.67
N LEU A 28 8.41 8.62 6.90
CA LEU A 28 7.53 9.80 6.90
C LEU A 28 6.64 9.82 8.14
N HIS A 29 6.29 11.02 8.59
CA HIS A 29 5.34 11.15 9.68
C HIS A 29 3.94 10.74 9.20
N TRP A 30 3.21 9.97 10.01
CA TRP A 30 1.91 9.42 9.59
C TRP A 30 0.84 10.48 9.30
N HIS A 31 0.95 11.66 9.93
CA HIS A 31 0.10 12.82 9.63
C HIS A 31 0.18 13.26 8.16
N GLU A 32 1.35 13.24 7.54
CA GLU A 32 1.50 13.62 6.13
C GLU A 32 0.74 12.66 5.21
N GLY A 33 0.78 11.37 5.55
CA GLY A 33 0.01 10.35 4.83
C GLY A 33 -1.49 10.48 5.07
N GLU A 34 -1.89 10.82 6.29
CA GLU A 34 -3.28 11.03 6.68
C GLU A 34 -3.91 12.23 5.98
N GLU A 35 -3.22 13.37 5.94
CA GLU A 35 -3.63 14.57 5.21
C GLU A 35 -3.81 14.29 3.71
N TRP A 36 -2.86 13.58 3.09
CA TRP A 36 -2.99 13.20 1.68
C TRP A 36 -4.20 12.29 1.43
N PHE A 37 -4.45 11.34 2.34
CA PHE A 37 -5.59 10.44 2.23
C PHE A 37 -6.90 11.15 2.49
N TRP A 38 -6.92 12.15 3.37
CA TRP A 38 -8.06 13.01 3.63
C TRP A 38 -8.52 13.72 2.37
N ASP A 39 -7.58 14.29 1.61
CA ASP A 39 -7.89 15.03 0.38
C ASP A 39 -8.30 14.13 -0.79
N CYS A 40 -7.78 12.91 -0.84
CA CYS A 40 -8.02 12.01 -1.98
C CYS A 40 -9.21 11.07 -1.79
N LEU A 41 -9.54 10.67 -0.56
CA LEU A 41 -10.53 9.65 -0.31
C LEU A 41 -11.95 10.20 -0.36
N ILE A 42 -12.81 9.58 -1.17
CA ILE A 42 -14.23 9.87 -1.17
C ILE A 42 -14.92 9.41 0.11
N ASP A 43 -14.37 8.39 0.76
CA ASP A 43 -14.83 7.80 2.02
C ASP A 43 -13.96 8.24 3.21
N ALA A 44 -13.34 9.42 3.14
CA ALA A 44 -12.54 9.96 4.23
C ALA A 44 -13.39 10.13 5.50
N ASP A 45 -13.00 9.42 6.57
CA ASP A 45 -13.61 9.52 7.89
C ASP A 45 -12.52 9.73 8.94
N LEU A 46 -12.74 10.70 9.83
CA LEU A 46 -11.74 11.15 10.80
C LEU A 46 -11.32 10.02 11.73
N ALA A 47 -12.29 9.26 12.25
CA ALA A 47 -12.03 8.18 13.20
C ALA A 47 -11.32 7.01 12.51
N SER A 48 -11.85 6.56 11.37
CA SER A 48 -11.31 5.40 10.66
C SER A 48 -9.91 5.67 10.08
N ASN A 49 -9.69 6.84 9.48
CA ASN A 49 -8.40 7.20 8.90
C ASN A 49 -7.36 7.37 10.01
N SER A 50 -7.64 8.20 11.02
CA SER A 50 -6.69 8.44 12.13
C SER A 50 -6.30 7.15 12.84
N ALA A 51 -7.28 6.29 13.18
CA ALA A 51 -7.00 5.02 13.84
C ALA A 51 -6.17 4.08 12.96
N SER A 52 -6.44 4.02 11.66
CA SER A 52 -5.67 3.18 10.72
C SER A 52 -4.22 3.65 10.57
N TRP A 53 -3.99 4.97 10.50
CA TRP A 53 -2.65 5.54 10.43
C TRP A 53 -1.85 5.33 11.71
N GLN A 54 -2.49 5.54 12.87
CA GLN A 54 -1.91 5.26 14.17
C GLN A 54 -1.52 3.78 14.31
N TRP A 55 -2.43 2.87 13.95
CA TRP A 55 -2.19 1.43 13.98
C TRP A 55 -0.97 1.03 13.16
N VAL A 56 -0.81 1.60 11.96
CA VAL A 56 0.34 1.36 11.09
C VAL A 56 1.62 1.95 11.68
N ALA A 57 1.54 3.16 12.23
CA ALA A 57 2.66 3.85 12.87
C ALA A 57 3.08 3.25 14.21
N GLY A 58 2.40 2.21 14.70
CA GLY A 58 2.69 1.62 16.00
C GLY A 58 2.40 2.55 17.17
N SER A 59 1.48 3.50 16.95
CA SER A 59 1.01 4.46 17.95
C SER A 59 -0.49 4.28 18.17
N GLY A 60 -1.01 4.66 19.34
CA GLY A 60 -2.44 4.50 19.65
C GLY A 60 -2.80 3.12 20.24
N ALA A 61 -4.10 2.89 20.43
CA ALA A 61 -4.62 1.68 21.06
C ALA A 61 -4.58 0.49 20.09
N ASP A 62 -4.05 -0.66 20.54
CA ASP A 62 -3.92 -1.90 19.76
C ASP A 62 -3.10 -1.78 18.46
N ALA A 63 -2.11 -0.89 18.45
CA ALA A 63 -1.28 -0.66 17.28
C ALA A 63 -0.39 -1.88 16.94
N ALA A 64 -0.17 -2.13 15.65
CA ALA A 64 0.81 -3.12 15.24
C ALA A 64 2.21 -2.69 15.70
N PRO A 65 3.06 -3.61 16.21
CA PRO A 65 4.42 -3.25 16.61
C PRO A 65 5.16 -2.51 15.50
N TYR A 66 5.83 -1.41 15.84
CA TYR A 66 6.48 -0.53 14.85
C TYR A 66 7.41 -1.30 13.92
N PHE A 67 8.22 -2.23 14.45
CA PHE A 67 9.15 -3.06 13.68
C PHE A 67 8.48 -4.09 12.73
N LYS A 68 7.16 -4.27 12.78
CA LYS A 68 6.43 -5.22 11.94
C LYS A 68 6.05 -4.59 10.60
N PHE A 69 6.79 -4.93 9.54
CA PHE A 69 6.50 -4.48 8.18
C PHE A 69 5.35 -5.27 7.55
N LEU A 70 4.44 -4.57 6.86
CA LEU A 70 3.45 -5.21 5.99
C LEU A 70 4.09 -5.50 4.62
N ILE A 71 4.76 -6.65 4.52
CA ILE A 71 5.43 -7.04 3.26
C ILE A 71 4.38 -7.43 2.21
N LEU A 72 4.42 -6.72 1.08
CA LEU A 72 3.62 -6.97 -0.13
C LEU A 72 3.82 -8.38 -0.67
N LEU A 73 5.07 -8.84 -0.77
CA LEU A 73 5.43 -10.01 -1.56
C LEU A 73 4.73 -11.30 -1.10
N VAL A 74 4.80 -11.62 0.18
CA VAL A 74 4.32 -12.91 0.72
C VAL A 74 2.79 -13.02 0.65
N ARG A 75 2.08 -11.92 0.90
CA ARG A 75 0.61 -11.91 0.94
C ARG A 75 0.00 -11.78 -0.46
N VAL A 76 0.68 -11.07 -1.36
CA VAL A 76 0.22 -10.90 -2.72
C VAL A 76 0.41 -12.21 -3.49
N LEU A 77 1.57 -12.87 -3.38
CA LEU A 77 1.84 -14.19 -4.00
C LEU A 77 0.77 -15.24 -3.64
N SER A 78 0.23 -15.23 -2.42
CA SER A 78 -0.83 -16.16 -2.02
C SER A 78 -2.22 -15.80 -2.57
N LEU A 79 -2.44 -14.55 -2.99
CA LEU A 79 -3.71 -14.04 -3.54
C LEU A 79 -3.76 -14.04 -5.08
N ILE A 80 -2.64 -14.19 -5.79
CA ILE A 80 -2.58 -14.20 -7.27
C ILE A 80 -3.12 -15.50 -7.90
N ARG A 81 -4.05 -16.21 -7.25
CA ARG A 81 -4.80 -17.32 -7.87
C ARG A 81 -5.79 -16.87 -8.97
N GLY A 82 -5.58 -15.74 -9.64
CA GLY A 82 -6.27 -15.47 -10.90
C GLY A 82 -6.53 -14.02 -11.33
N ASN A 83 -6.27 -12.99 -10.52
CA ASN A 83 -6.53 -11.60 -10.94
C ASN A 83 -5.31 -10.69 -10.69
N ILE A 84 -4.62 -10.36 -11.78
CA ILE A 84 -3.58 -9.34 -11.82
C ILE A 84 -4.27 -7.96 -11.78
N PRO A 85 -3.83 -7.00 -10.93
CA PRO A 85 -4.34 -5.64 -11.00
C PRO A 85 -3.98 -5.04 -12.36
N ARG A 86 -4.99 -4.88 -13.23
CA ARG A 86 -4.90 -4.43 -14.64
C ARG A 86 -4.42 -2.98 -14.83
N ASN A 87 -3.98 -2.30 -13.76
CA ASN A 87 -3.79 -0.85 -13.74
C ASN A 87 -2.33 -0.39 -13.99
N PHE A 88 -1.40 -1.32 -14.22
CA PHE A 88 -0.01 -0.99 -14.58
C PHE A 88 0.23 -1.33 -16.04
N TYR A 89 0.08 -0.33 -16.92
CA TYR A 89 0.29 -0.55 -18.35
C TYR A 89 1.77 -0.71 -18.71
N GLU A 90 2.66 -0.17 -17.87
CA GLU A 90 4.11 -0.20 -18.05
C GLU A 90 4.71 -1.57 -17.75
N LEU A 91 4.00 -2.42 -17.01
CA LEU A 91 4.44 -3.77 -16.61
C LEU A 91 3.66 -4.87 -17.34
N LYS A 92 2.94 -4.53 -18.41
CA LYS A 92 2.12 -5.50 -19.17
C LYS A 92 2.93 -6.64 -19.77
N ASP A 93 4.14 -6.33 -20.22
CA ASP A 93 5.03 -7.30 -20.88
C ASP A 93 5.89 -8.08 -19.89
N LEU A 94 5.84 -7.76 -18.59
CA LEU A 94 6.63 -8.41 -17.57
C LEU A 94 5.99 -9.74 -17.16
N PRO A 95 6.74 -10.86 -17.08
CA PRO A 95 6.18 -12.12 -16.59
C PRO A 95 5.60 -11.96 -15.18
N ILE A 96 4.46 -12.61 -14.92
CA ILE A 96 3.71 -12.51 -13.64
C ILE A 96 4.62 -12.73 -12.42
N LYS A 97 5.59 -13.65 -12.56
CA LYS A 97 6.60 -13.96 -11.54
C LYS A 97 7.34 -12.72 -11.03
N TYR A 98 7.59 -11.74 -11.89
CA TYR A 98 8.37 -10.53 -11.58
C TYR A 98 7.50 -9.30 -11.33
N LEU A 99 6.17 -9.39 -11.45
CA LEU A 99 5.28 -8.23 -11.35
C LEU A 99 5.44 -7.42 -10.05
N TYR A 100 5.73 -8.11 -8.95
CA TYR A 100 5.91 -7.50 -7.62
C TYR A 100 7.38 -7.37 -7.20
N SER A 101 8.30 -7.91 -8.00
CA SER A 101 9.76 -7.77 -7.86
C SER A 101 10.38 -7.47 -9.23
N PRO A 102 10.02 -6.35 -9.90
CA PRO A 102 10.54 -6.06 -11.24
C PRO A 102 12.06 -5.90 -11.27
N TRP A 103 12.69 -5.53 -10.16
CA TRP A 103 14.14 -5.43 -10.02
C TRP A 103 14.87 -6.79 -10.07
N GLU A 104 14.16 -7.91 -9.86
CA GLU A 104 14.74 -9.27 -9.97
C GLU A 104 14.68 -9.81 -11.41
N ALA A 105 13.95 -9.14 -12.31
CA ALA A 105 13.99 -9.47 -13.72
C ALA A 105 15.39 -9.13 -14.23
N GLN A 106 16.24 -10.16 -14.41
CA GLN A 106 17.52 -9.99 -15.08
C GLN A 106 17.26 -9.28 -16.41
N LYS A 107 18.01 -8.19 -16.66
CA LYS A 107 17.84 -7.29 -17.81
C LYS A 107 17.39 -8.08 -19.05
N MET A 108 16.13 -7.94 -19.43
CA MET A 108 15.61 -8.40 -20.72
C MET A 108 16.01 -7.43 -21.84
N PHE A 109 17.24 -6.89 -21.78
CA PHE A 109 17.84 -5.99 -22.75
C PHE A 109 19.29 -6.40 -23.03
#